data_AF-A0A7C0Y5B6-F1
#
_entry.id   AF-A0A7C0Y5B6-F1
#
_cell.length_a   1.000
_cell.length_b   1.000
_cell.length_c   1.000
_cell.angle_alpha   90.00
_cell.angle_beta   90.00
_cell.angle_gamma   90.00
#
_symmetry.space_group_name_H-M   'P 1'
#
loop_
_entity.id
_entity.type
_entity.pdbx_description
1 polymer ?
#
loop_
_entity_poly.entity_id
_entity_poly.type
_entity_poly.pdbx_seq_one_letter_code
_entity_poly.pdbx_strand_id
1 'polypeptide(L)'
;DYIEVTVTQIDINPNESAPVTIIISSTEERLINSKVTVSRGSERVDIPVIVSVIKPKEAKKEVKISIFPSGITTSLVQGTVRDEIIQIQNIGKDDLDLSATVSGGISLPDGTVCPAYIKEFSSGILKPGEKRTMTLGIIGKVEPGTYTNKILLQYAPGEVVQIPIQLTVLSAPTPTENRTLKIITYPEENYKVGDVLYISTIDDKGNPVIATITVVQNDNQGNKIKEFRYTIPFKLEPGIYTITAEAEGYNIAEKIIELEELDTELVITPSNPTTADTITIVYQTPEGKLVEDATIIVDNTSYSDSQISLSLPQGTHRITANAPGYKEQSKSITVQLKLEIIIPKPTIESGEQEIVEFNKNVSYEIKRVEDGKEVAIDYGRGDKFVFKEEKPGTYNIYVDNKLMGTITVEKKSIGIDLDIFWWVAGGVIALILIYLLFGGKKPKMKKEKYLIRDVRQVRGALGTEKIKEEE
;
A
#
# COMPACT_ATOMS: atom_id res chain seq x y z
N ASP A 1 61.14 12.19 -4.38
CA ASP A 1 60.42 11.81 -3.16
C ASP A 1 61.37 11.03 -2.26
N TYR A 2 61.69 11.59 -1.09
CA TYR A 2 62.57 10.93 -0.14
C TYR A 2 62.17 11.31 1.29
N ILE A 3 62.30 10.35 2.20
CA ILE A 3 62.23 10.58 3.65
C ILE A 3 63.67 10.76 4.10
N GLU A 4 64.00 11.94 4.61
CA GLU A 4 65.31 12.17 5.21
C GLU A 4 65.20 11.91 6.71
N VAL A 5 65.82 10.82 7.15
CA VAL A 5 65.94 10.46 8.57
C VAL A 5 67.34 10.79 9.00
N THR A 6 67.51 11.84 9.80
CA THR A 6 68.80 12.12 10.43
C THR A 6 68.78 11.50 11.82
N VAL A 7 69.67 10.53 12.05
CA VAL A 7 69.86 9.90 13.36
C VAL A 7 71.22 10.31 13.90
N THR A 8 71.25 10.86 15.11
CA THR A 8 72.50 11.14 15.81
C THR A 8 73.05 9.82 16.37
N GLN A 9 74.27 9.45 15.99
CA GLN A 9 74.96 8.33 16.66
C GLN A 9 75.35 8.78 18.07
N ILE A 10 74.96 7.99 19.08
CA ILE A 10 75.21 8.29 20.49
C ILE A 10 75.88 7.08 21.12
N ASP A 11 77.06 7.27 21.68
CA ASP A 11 77.72 6.27 22.52
C ASP A 11 77.20 6.41 23.95
N ILE A 12 76.66 5.32 24.49
CA ILE A 12 76.12 5.28 25.86
C ILE A 12 76.93 4.28 26.67
N ASN A 13 77.46 4.70 27.82
CA ASN A 13 78.17 3.79 28.72
C ASN A 13 77.21 2.77 29.36
N PRO A 14 77.70 1.60 29.83
CA PRO A 14 76.86 0.66 30.55
C PRO A 14 76.15 1.32 31.74
N ASN A 15 74.84 1.13 31.83
CA ASN A 15 73.94 1.68 32.86
C ASN A 15 73.64 3.18 32.80
N GLU A 16 74.01 3.87 31.72
CA GLU A 16 73.55 5.23 31.44
C GLU A 16 72.35 5.24 30.48
N SER A 17 71.56 6.30 30.53
CA SER A 17 70.50 6.57 29.54
C SER A 17 70.74 7.94 28.90
N ALA A 18 70.56 8.01 27.58
CA ALA A 18 70.68 9.23 26.81
C ALA A 18 69.41 9.46 25.98
N PRO A 19 68.89 10.70 25.92
CA PRO A 19 67.78 11.02 25.04
C PRO A 19 68.24 10.97 23.58
N VAL A 20 67.51 10.23 22.74
CA VAL A 20 67.72 10.22 21.29
C VAL A 20 66.65 11.07 20.63
N THR A 21 67.05 12.07 19.85
CA THR A 21 66.14 12.84 19.01
C THR A 21 66.25 12.33 17.57
N ILE A 22 65.14 11.86 17.02
CA ILE A 22 65.04 11.43 15.62
C ILE A 22 64.25 12.50 14.88
N ILE A 23 64.87 13.12 13.87
CA ILE A 23 64.22 14.10 13.02
C ILE A 23 63.87 13.42 11.71
N ILE A 24 62.57 13.35 11.41
CA ILE A 24 62.03 12.76 10.19
C ILE A 24 61.44 13.89 9.37
N SER A 25 62.04 14.15 8.20
CA SER A 25 61.52 15.13 7.25
C SER A 25 60.93 14.38 6.06
N SER A 26 59.69 14.69 5.67
CA SER A 26 59.01 14.07 4.54
C SER A 26 58.33 15.13 3.68
N THR A 27 58.37 14.94 2.37
CA THR A 27 57.65 15.75 1.39
C THR A 27 56.28 15.16 1.03
N GLU A 28 55.91 13.98 1.53
CA GLU A 28 54.64 13.30 1.23
C GLU A 28 53.52 13.68 2.20
N GLU A 29 52.28 13.72 1.70
CA GLU A 29 51.09 14.15 2.46
C GLU A 29 50.62 13.15 3.52
N ARG A 30 51.06 11.88 3.47
CA ARG A 30 50.70 10.85 4.45
C ARG A 30 51.81 9.80 4.59
N LEU A 31 52.35 9.66 5.80
CA LEU A 31 53.16 8.50 6.19
C LEU A 31 52.32 7.60 7.10
N ILE A 32 51.83 6.48 6.57
CA ILE A 32 51.11 5.47 7.35
C ILE A 32 52.05 4.28 7.54
N ASN A 33 52.25 3.84 8.79
CA ASN A 33 53.09 2.69 9.19
C ASN A 33 54.60 2.84 8.96
N SER A 34 55.20 3.89 9.53
CA SER A 34 56.67 3.99 9.61
C SER A 34 57.23 3.18 10.80
N LYS A 35 58.40 2.57 10.63
CA LYS A 35 59.13 1.88 11.71
C LYS A 35 60.48 2.55 11.90
N VAL A 36 60.87 2.74 13.16
CA VAL A 36 62.25 3.08 13.51
C VAL A 36 62.91 1.83 14.03
N THR A 37 63.91 1.34 13.30
CA THR A 37 64.74 0.23 13.77
C THR A 37 65.93 0.79 14.54
N VAL A 38 66.04 0.45 15.82
CA VAL A 38 67.21 0.75 16.64
C VAL A 38 68.08 -0.49 16.67
N SER A 39 69.38 -0.33 16.42
CA SER A 39 70.33 -1.44 16.43
C SER A 39 71.49 -1.18 17.39
N ARG A 40 71.86 -2.18 18.18
CA ARG A 40 73.00 -2.18 19.10
C ARG A 40 73.89 -3.37 18.78
N GLY A 41 74.99 -3.14 18.06
CA GLY A 41 75.81 -4.23 17.53
C GLY A 41 75.01 -5.10 16.55
N SER A 42 74.88 -6.40 16.82
CA SER A 42 74.09 -7.34 16.01
C SER A 42 72.61 -7.42 16.39
N GLU A 43 72.21 -6.86 17.53
CA GLU A 43 70.81 -6.87 17.97
C GLU A 43 70.02 -5.73 17.32
N ARG A 44 68.79 -6.04 16.87
CA ARG A 44 67.86 -5.09 16.27
C ARG A 44 66.54 -5.13 17.02
N VAL A 45 66.00 -3.95 17.34
CA VAL A 45 64.68 -3.77 17.91
C VAL A 45 63.90 -2.82 17.02
N ASP A 46 62.79 -3.31 16.47
CA ASP A 46 61.86 -2.50 15.69
C ASP A 46 60.88 -1.81 16.63
N ILE A 47 60.92 -0.48 16.65
CA ILE A 47 59.98 0.34 17.40
C ILE A 47 58.96 0.91 16.40
N PRO A 48 57.67 0.55 16.51
CA PRO A 48 56.63 1.17 15.69
C PRO A 48 56.48 2.62 16.10
N VAL A 49 56.47 3.55 15.14
CA VAL A 49 56.32 4.98 15.41
C VAL A 49 55.27 5.58 14.50
N ILE A 50 54.34 6.32 15.10
CA ILE A 50 53.31 7.05 14.36
C ILE A 50 53.85 8.47 14.14
N VAL A 51 54.19 8.81 12.90
CA VAL A 51 54.65 10.15 12.52
C VAL A 51 53.47 10.89 11.88
N SER A 52 53.05 12.00 12.49
CA SER A 52 52.03 12.87 11.93
C SER A 52 52.69 14.16 11.43
N VAL A 53 52.65 14.38 10.11
CA VAL A 53 53.16 15.61 9.49
C VAL A 53 52.04 16.66 9.51
N ILE A 54 52.26 17.77 10.21
CA ILE A 54 51.28 18.86 10.34
C ILE A 54 51.55 19.89 9.22
N LYS A 55 50.62 20.05 8.27
CA LYS A 55 50.67 21.13 7.26
C LYS A 55 50.69 22.51 7.95
N PRO A 56 51.33 23.53 7.36
CA PRO A 56 51.21 24.91 7.85
C PRO A 56 49.73 25.33 7.83
N LYS A 57 49.28 25.92 8.94
CA LYS A 57 47.90 26.33 9.24
C LYS A 57 47.26 27.06 8.04
N GLU A 58 46.38 26.38 7.32
CA GLU A 58 45.26 27.04 6.68
C GLU A 58 44.42 27.74 7.76
N ALA A 59 43.76 28.85 7.38
CA ALA A 59 42.97 29.66 8.31
C ALA A 59 42.04 28.75 9.15
N LYS A 60 42.11 28.88 10.48
CA LYS A 60 41.42 28.03 11.45
C LYS A 60 39.91 28.08 11.17
N LYS A 61 39.37 27.06 10.50
CA LYS A 61 37.92 26.89 10.30
C LYS A 61 37.25 26.78 11.67
N GLU A 62 36.14 27.46 11.86
CA GLU A 62 35.41 27.46 13.13
C GLU A 62 34.58 26.18 13.23
N VAL A 63 35.25 25.09 13.58
CA VAL A 63 34.61 23.79 13.76
C VAL A 63 33.88 23.75 15.09
N LYS A 64 32.61 23.31 15.07
CA LYS A 64 31.82 23.02 16.27
C LYS A 64 31.17 21.65 16.10
N ILE A 65 31.43 20.75 17.04
CA ILE A 65 30.77 19.44 17.11
C ILE A 65 30.00 19.31 18.42
N SER A 66 28.87 18.63 18.33
CA SER A 66 28.08 18.19 19.49
C SER A 66 28.17 16.67 19.58
N ILE A 67 28.49 16.16 20.76
CA ILE A 67 28.60 14.72 21.03
C ILE A 67 27.63 14.38 22.15
N PHE A 68 26.78 13.39 21.92
CA PHE A 68 25.79 12.93 22.88
C PHE A 68 25.82 11.40 23.05
N PRO A 69 26.06 10.88 24.26
CA PRO A 69 26.44 11.62 25.47
C PRO A 69 27.89 12.13 25.37
N SER A 70 28.24 13.19 26.14
CA SER A 70 29.60 13.76 26.17
C SER A 70 30.64 12.89 26.90
N GLY A 71 30.17 11.83 27.56
CA GLY A 71 30.95 10.78 28.20
C GLY A 71 30.05 9.57 28.49
N ILE A 72 30.64 8.41 28.70
CA ILE A 72 29.92 7.18 29.02
C ILE A 72 30.32 6.73 30.42
N THR A 73 29.36 6.66 31.33
CA THR A 73 29.52 6.01 32.63
C THR A 73 28.52 4.88 32.69
N THR A 74 29.00 3.64 32.72
CA THR A 74 28.12 2.47 32.70
C THR A 74 28.67 1.34 33.56
N SER A 75 27.80 0.45 33.98
CA SER A 75 28.17 -0.75 34.73
C SER A 75 27.83 -1.98 33.90
N LEU A 76 28.70 -2.98 33.97
CA LEU A 76 28.54 -4.23 33.26
C LEU A 76 28.87 -5.39 34.19
N VAL A 77 28.16 -6.49 34.02
CA VAL A 77 28.37 -7.70 34.78
C VAL A 77 29.50 -8.50 34.15
N GLN A 78 30.36 -9.12 34.97
CA GLN A 78 31.44 -9.96 34.47
C GLN A 78 30.91 -11.05 33.53
N GLY A 79 31.47 -11.14 32.33
CA GLY A 79 31.08 -12.11 31.30
C GLY A 79 30.01 -11.63 30.30
N THR A 80 29.35 -10.49 30.54
CA THR A 80 28.33 -9.95 29.62
C THR A 80 28.93 -9.02 28.54
N VAL A 81 28.14 -8.71 27.51
CA VAL A 81 28.50 -7.74 26.44
C VAL A 81 27.36 -6.75 26.29
N ARG A 82 27.68 -5.46 26.13
CA ARG A 82 26.72 -4.38 25.96
C ARG A 82 27.17 -3.44 24.85
N ASP A 83 26.22 -2.92 24.08
CA ASP A 83 26.49 -1.88 23.09
C ASP A 83 26.07 -0.52 23.64
N GLU A 84 26.84 0.53 23.32
CA GLU A 84 26.50 1.92 23.62
C GLU A 84 26.55 2.76 22.35
N ILE A 85 25.55 3.62 22.13
CA ILE A 85 25.45 4.46 20.94
C ILE A 85 25.83 5.90 21.29
N ILE A 86 26.82 6.44 20.60
CA ILE A 86 27.18 7.86 20.65
C ILE A 86 26.70 8.52 19.36
N GLN A 87 25.97 9.62 19.49
CA GLN A 87 25.63 10.51 18.38
C GLN A 87 26.62 11.66 18.28
N ILE A 88 27.13 11.89 17.07
CA ILE A 88 28.03 12.99 16.72
C ILE A 88 27.30 13.86 15.71
N GLN A 89 27.21 15.16 15.98
CA GLN A 89 26.58 16.13 15.08
C GLN A 89 27.55 17.27 14.77
N ASN A 90 27.63 17.62 13.49
CA ASN A 90 28.31 18.84 13.07
C ASN A 90 27.36 20.02 13.30
N ILE A 91 27.67 20.88 14.27
CA ILE A 91 26.92 22.12 14.56
C ILE A 91 27.67 23.36 14.07
N GLY A 92 28.78 23.16 13.34
CA GLY A 92 29.55 24.19 12.66
C GLY A 92 28.96 24.56 11.30
N LYS A 93 29.61 25.51 10.63
CA LYS A 93 29.23 25.96 9.27
C LYS A 93 30.03 25.27 8.17
N ASP A 94 31.12 24.61 8.53
CA ASP A 94 32.05 23.94 7.62
C ASP A 94 31.91 22.41 7.70
N ASP A 95 32.27 21.73 6.61
CA ASP A 95 32.38 20.28 6.55
C ASP A 95 33.49 19.74 7.47
N LEU A 96 33.26 18.58 8.09
CA LEU A 96 34.20 17.95 9.03
C LEU A 96 34.65 16.59 8.54
N ASP A 97 35.95 16.34 8.49
CA ASP A 97 36.47 15.00 8.19
C ASP A 97 36.58 14.20 9.49
N LEU A 98 35.62 13.32 9.72
CA LEU A 98 35.56 12.52 10.93
C LEU A 98 36.33 11.22 10.79
N SER A 99 37.29 11.03 11.69
CA SER A 99 37.93 9.75 11.96
C SER A 99 37.94 9.51 13.48
N ALA A 100 37.71 8.27 13.89
CA ALA A 100 37.69 7.89 15.29
C ALA A 100 38.73 6.81 15.53
N THR A 101 39.48 6.96 16.63
CA THR A 101 40.35 5.92 17.17
C THR A 101 40.11 5.80 18.67
N VAL A 102 40.18 4.60 19.21
CA VAL A 102 40.18 4.41 20.67
C VAL A 102 41.61 4.55 21.15
N SER A 103 41.89 5.48 22.06
CA SER A 103 43.21 5.53 22.72
C SER A 103 43.22 4.60 23.92
N GLY A 104 44.12 3.63 23.90
CA GLY A 104 44.25 2.62 24.98
C GLY A 104 44.01 1.23 24.44
N GLY A 105 44.90 0.81 23.54
CA GLY A 105 44.79 -0.35 22.66
C GLY A 105 44.12 -1.58 23.28
N ILE A 106 43.26 -2.15 22.44
CA ILE A 106 43.17 -3.59 22.17
C ILE A 106 44.49 -4.29 22.59
N SER A 107 44.40 -5.07 23.68
CA SER A 107 45.40 -5.94 24.33
C SER A 107 46.71 -5.32 24.87
N LEU A 108 46.90 -5.48 26.18
CA LEU A 108 48.18 -5.30 26.88
C LEU A 108 49.17 -6.43 26.51
N PRO A 109 50.49 -6.21 26.58
CA PRO A 109 51.53 -7.23 26.40
C PRO A 109 51.45 -8.43 27.37
N ASP A 110 50.60 -8.34 28.40
CA ASP A 110 50.29 -9.39 29.39
C ASP A 110 49.06 -10.26 29.03
N GLY A 111 48.33 -9.94 27.96
CA GLY A 111 47.14 -10.65 27.50
C GLY A 111 45.79 -10.04 27.91
N THR A 112 45.76 -8.95 28.69
CA THR A 112 44.49 -8.36 29.18
C THR A 112 43.90 -7.35 28.19
N VAL A 113 42.59 -7.40 27.95
CA VAL A 113 41.88 -6.65 26.89
C VAL A 113 41.16 -5.42 27.45
N CYS A 114 41.14 -4.32 26.68
CA CYS A 114 40.30 -3.15 26.94
C CYS A 114 38.81 -3.53 26.90
N PRO A 115 38.00 -3.18 27.92
CA PRO A 115 36.61 -3.58 27.95
C PRO A 115 35.69 -2.71 27.09
N ALA A 116 36.23 -1.78 26.29
CA ALA A 116 35.46 -0.97 25.33
C ALA A 116 36.20 -0.88 23.98
N TYR A 117 35.47 -1.07 22.88
CA TYR A 117 36.00 -0.96 21.52
C TYR A 117 34.97 -0.30 20.60
N ILE A 118 35.41 0.32 19.50
CA ILE A 118 34.49 0.81 18.46
C ILE A 118 34.04 -0.40 17.66
N LYS A 119 32.76 -0.76 17.79
CA LYS A 119 32.13 -1.86 17.05
C LYS A 119 31.78 -1.41 15.63
N GLU A 120 31.18 -0.23 15.51
CA GLU A 120 30.78 0.37 14.23
C GLU A 120 31.00 1.89 14.26
N PHE A 121 31.59 2.44 13.20
CA PHE A 121 31.73 3.88 13.01
C PHE A 121 31.82 4.23 11.53
N SER A 122 30.97 5.15 11.07
CA SER A 122 31.01 5.65 9.69
C SER A 122 31.93 6.88 9.61
N SER A 123 33.18 6.68 9.19
CA SER A 123 34.16 7.75 8.98
C SER A 123 33.87 8.58 7.72
N GLY A 124 34.50 9.75 7.62
CA GLY A 124 34.48 10.63 6.44
C GLY A 124 33.78 11.96 6.69
N ILE A 125 33.39 12.63 5.60
CA ILE A 125 32.88 14.01 5.65
C ILE A 125 31.49 14.06 6.30
N LEU A 126 31.36 14.84 7.38
CA LEU A 126 30.12 15.16 8.07
C LEU A 126 29.71 16.61 7.76
N LYS A 127 28.60 16.79 7.03
CA LYS A 127 28.12 18.11 6.62
C LYS A 127 27.46 18.88 7.77
N PRO A 128 27.37 20.21 7.71
CA PRO A 128 26.64 21.01 8.69
C PRO A 128 25.20 20.49 8.93
N GLY A 129 24.86 20.24 10.19
CA GLY A 129 23.56 19.71 10.63
C GLY A 129 23.43 18.18 10.57
N GLU A 130 24.31 17.49 9.83
CA GLU A 130 24.31 16.03 9.71
C GLU A 130 24.67 15.36 11.04
N LYS A 131 24.06 14.20 11.28
CA LYS A 131 24.29 13.36 12.45
C LYS A 131 24.89 12.02 12.01
N ARG A 132 25.82 11.51 12.80
CA ARG A 132 26.35 10.14 12.67
C ARG A 132 26.34 9.43 14.01
N THR A 133 26.23 8.12 13.95
CA THR A 133 26.30 7.24 15.10
C THR A 133 27.63 6.50 15.14
N MET A 134 28.12 6.29 16.36
CA MET A 134 29.21 5.40 16.68
C MET A 134 28.70 4.38 17.69
N THR A 135 28.81 3.10 17.38
CA THR A 135 28.45 2.01 18.29
C THR A 135 29.71 1.50 18.97
N LEU A 136 29.73 1.57 20.30
CA LEU A 136 30.78 0.98 21.11
C LEU A 136 30.34 -0.39 21.59
N GLY A 137 31.21 -1.39 21.45
CA GLY A 137 31.06 -2.66 22.13
C GLY A 137 31.79 -2.59 23.48
N ILE A 138 31.10 -3.01 24.54
CA ILE A 138 31.64 -3.07 25.90
C ILE A 138 31.64 -4.53 26.35
N ILE A 139 32.80 -5.05 26.76
CA ILE A 139 33.02 -6.45 27.11
C ILE A 139 33.32 -6.57 28.61
N GLY A 140 32.48 -7.31 29.33
CA GLY A 140 32.61 -7.58 30.76
C GLY A 140 33.50 -8.78 31.07
N LYS A 141 34.18 -9.39 30.10
CA LYS A 141 35.08 -10.56 30.30
C LYS A 141 36.43 -10.19 30.93
N VAL A 142 36.46 -9.13 31.71
CA VAL A 142 37.62 -8.66 32.47
C VAL A 142 37.34 -8.85 33.96
N GLU A 143 38.36 -8.72 34.80
CA GLU A 143 38.16 -8.82 36.25
C GLU A 143 37.22 -7.71 36.76
N PRO A 144 36.48 -7.94 37.85
CA PRO A 144 35.67 -6.89 38.46
C PRO A 144 36.52 -5.69 38.86
N GLY A 145 36.07 -4.49 38.51
CA GLY A 145 36.84 -3.27 38.72
C GLY A 145 36.29 -2.08 37.95
N THR A 146 36.81 -0.89 38.24
CA THR A 146 36.51 0.32 37.46
C THR A 146 37.59 0.57 36.43
N TYR A 147 37.19 0.61 35.18
CA TYR A 147 38.04 0.86 34.02
C TYR A 147 37.75 2.25 33.48
N THR A 148 38.80 3.00 33.16
CA THR A 148 38.67 4.29 32.50
C THR A 148 39.35 4.24 31.13
N ASN A 149 38.67 4.75 30.11
CA ASN A 149 39.18 4.82 28.75
C ASN A 149 38.76 6.16 28.12
N LYS A 150 39.30 6.48 26.94
CA LYS A 150 38.93 7.66 26.16
C LYS A 150 38.86 7.31 24.68
N ILE A 151 37.80 7.75 24.01
CA ILE A 151 37.75 7.76 22.55
C ILE A 151 38.36 9.07 22.06
N LEU A 152 39.28 8.97 21.11
CA LEU A 152 39.84 10.11 20.41
C LEU A 152 39.09 10.25 19.08
N LEU A 153 38.23 11.25 19.02
CA LEU A 153 37.54 11.64 17.79
C LEU A 153 38.32 12.78 17.14
N GLN A 154 39.02 12.48 16.05
CA GLN A 154 39.70 13.49 15.24
C GLN A 154 38.73 14.01 14.18
N TYR A 155 38.52 15.32 14.18
CA TYR A 155 37.54 15.99 13.29
C TYR A 155 38.18 17.06 12.40
N ALA A 156 39.44 17.42 12.67
CA ALA A 156 40.30 18.21 11.82
C ALA A 156 41.78 17.86 12.10
N PRO A 157 42.73 18.20 11.21
CA PRO A 157 44.15 17.97 11.45
C PRO A 157 44.63 18.60 12.76
N GLY A 158 45.06 17.77 13.73
CA GLY A 158 45.55 18.21 15.03
C GLY A 158 44.48 18.57 16.07
N GLU A 159 43.19 18.53 15.71
CA GLU A 159 42.09 18.82 16.62
C GLU A 159 41.35 17.52 16.98
N VAL A 160 41.34 17.19 18.27
CA VAL A 160 40.80 15.92 18.79
C VAL A 160 39.84 16.22 19.94
N VAL A 161 38.65 15.61 19.91
CA VAL A 161 37.77 15.56 21.09
C VAL A 161 37.98 14.24 21.82
N GLN A 162 38.11 14.33 23.14
CA GLN A 162 38.20 13.18 24.04
C GLN A 162 36.82 12.89 24.63
N ILE A 163 36.30 11.70 24.38
CA ILE A 163 35.06 11.22 25.00
C ILE A 163 35.47 10.26 26.13
N PRO A 164 35.35 10.66 27.41
CA PRO A 164 35.70 9.78 28.52
C PRO A 164 34.71 8.62 28.63
N ILE A 165 35.26 7.44 28.90
CA ILE A 165 34.51 6.22 29.22
C ILE A 165 34.92 5.79 30.62
N GLN A 166 33.95 5.56 31.49
CA GLN A 166 34.12 4.93 32.79
C GLN A 166 33.21 3.70 32.82
N LEU A 167 33.81 2.53 32.90
CA LEU A 167 33.12 1.25 32.97
C LEU A 167 33.37 0.61 34.32
N THR A 168 32.32 0.29 35.06
CA THR A 168 32.44 -0.53 36.26
C THR A 168 32.03 -1.96 35.94
N VAL A 169 32.99 -2.89 35.92
CA VAL A 169 32.72 -4.32 35.81
C VAL A 169 32.44 -4.87 37.20
N LEU A 170 31.23 -5.36 37.41
CA LEU A 170 30.80 -6.00 38.66
C LEU A 170 31.17 -7.48 38.59
N SER A 171 31.57 -8.06 39.74
CA SER A 171 31.71 -9.52 39.85
C SER A 171 30.40 -10.17 39.47
N ALA A 172 30.48 -11.21 38.63
CA ALA A 172 29.36 -12.14 38.51
C ALA A 172 29.00 -12.57 39.94
N PRO A 173 27.76 -12.36 40.41
CA PRO A 173 27.32 -12.86 41.69
C PRO A 173 27.55 -14.36 41.64
N THR A 174 28.26 -14.87 42.64
CA THR A 174 28.17 -16.28 42.97
C THR A 174 26.68 -16.63 42.99
N PRO A 175 26.23 -17.68 42.28
CA PRO A 175 24.81 -18.01 42.16
C PRO A 175 24.32 -18.42 43.54
N THR A 176 23.84 -17.46 44.31
CA THR A 176 23.51 -17.68 45.73
C THR A 176 22.03 -17.51 46.02
N GLU A 177 21.19 -17.14 45.06
CA GLU A 177 19.72 -17.17 45.24
C GLU A 177 19.03 -17.03 43.87
N ASN A 178 18.33 -18.07 43.41
CA ASN A 178 17.46 -18.00 42.22
C ASN A 178 16.23 -17.12 42.56
N ARG A 179 16.36 -15.80 42.43
CA ARG A 179 15.24 -14.89 42.65
C ARG A 179 14.24 -14.95 41.49
N THR A 180 12.97 -14.69 41.78
CA THR A 180 11.92 -14.71 40.77
C THR A 180 11.82 -13.34 40.10
N LEU A 181 12.00 -13.29 38.78
CA LEU A 181 11.69 -12.12 37.96
C LEU A 181 10.23 -12.21 37.49
N LYS A 182 9.54 -11.08 37.41
CA LYS A 182 8.19 -10.99 36.84
C LYS A 182 8.14 -9.90 35.78
N ILE A 183 7.47 -10.21 34.66
CA ILE A 183 7.16 -9.24 33.60
C ILE A 183 5.80 -8.63 33.89
N ILE A 184 5.76 -7.31 34.02
CA ILE A 184 4.51 -6.54 34.09
C ILE A 184 4.35 -5.73 32.80
N THR A 185 3.11 -5.52 32.40
CA THR A 185 2.78 -4.81 31.17
C THR A 185 1.70 -3.77 31.41
N TYR A 186 1.65 -2.76 30.53
CA TYR A 186 0.51 -1.85 30.45
C TYR A 186 0.01 -1.81 28.99
N PRO A 187 -1.27 -2.16 28.73
CA PRO A 187 -2.25 -2.66 29.69
C PRO A 187 -1.82 -3.98 30.35
N GLU A 188 -2.32 -4.26 31.56
CA GLU A 188 -1.94 -5.47 32.31
C GLU A 188 -2.61 -6.73 31.74
N GLU A 189 -3.85 -6.57 31.27
CA GLU A 189 -4.72 -7.59 30.69
C GLU A 189 -5.62 -6.99 29.60
N ASN A 190 -6.39 -7.82 28.90
CA ASN A 190 -7.34 -7.42 27.84
C ASN A 190 -6.70 -6.64 26.70
N TYR A 191 -5.54 -7.11 26.25
CA TYR A 191 -4.83 -6.54 25.11
C TYR A 191 -5.72 -6.48 23.87
N LYS A 192 -5.66 -5.36 23.16
CA LYS A 192 -6.31 -5.19 21.87
C LYS A 192 -5.28 -4.88 20.81
N VAL A 193 -5.60 -5.29 19.59
CA VAL A 193 -4.88 -4.83 18.41
C VAL A 193 -4.92 -3.30 18.38
N GLY A 194 -3.75 -2.69 18.17
CA GLY A 194 -3.53 -1.24 18.19
C GLY A 194 -3.07 -0.67 19.53
N ASP A 195 -3.20 -1.40 20.64
CA ASP A 195 -2.73 -0.94 21.96
C ASP A 195 -1.21 -0.73 21.96
N VAL A 196 -0.74 0.28 22.69
CA VAL A 196 0.70 0.49 22.91
C VAL A 196 1.14 -0.29 24.14
N LEU A 197 2.00 -1.29 23.95
CA LEU A 197 2.50 -2.13 25.03
C LEU A 197 3.72 -1.51 25.71
N TYR A 198 3.59 -1.27 27.01
CA TYR A 198 4.70 -0.95 27.90
C TYR A 198 5.11 -2.21 28.65
N ILE A 199 6.41 -2.46 28.80
CA ILE A 199 6.94 -3.62 29.51
C ILE A 199 7.89 -3.13 30.60
N SER A 200 7.73 -3.67 31.81
CA SER A 200 8.65 -3.47 32.92
C SER A 200 8.87 -4.78 33.66
N THR A 201 9.92 -4.84 34.47
CA THR A 201 10.29 -6.03 35.23
C THR A 201 10.42 -5.70 36.71
N ILE A 202 9.87 -6.58 37.55
CA ILE A 202 9.91 -6.45 39.00
C ILE A 202 10.35 -7.76 39.65
N ASP A 203 10.87 -7.66 40.88
CA ASP A 203 11.13 -8.84 41.72
C ASP A 203 9.86 -9.35 42.43
N ASP A 204 10.00 -10.39 43.25
CA ASP A 204 8.94 -10.97 44.06
C ASP A 204 8.34 -10.01 45.10
N LYS A 205 9.08 -8.96 45.47
CA LYS A 205 8.67 -7.90 46.40
C LYS A 205 8.10 -6.67 45.70
N GLY A 206 8.08 -6.66 44.37
CA GLY A 206 7.58 -5.55 43.56
C GLY A 206 8.59 -4.43 43.31
N ASN A 207 9.88 -4.63 43.64
CA ASN A 207 10.91 -3.65 43.32
C ASN A 207 11.27 -3.73 41.83
N PRO A 208 11.53 -2.60 41.15
CA PRO A 208 11.94 -2.61 39.76
C PRO A 208 13.31 -3.30 39.58
N VAL A 209 13.41 -4.15 38.56
CA VAL A 209 14.63 -4.86 38.17
C VAL A 209 14.99 -4.43 36.74
N ILE A 210 16.26 -4.11 36.49
CA ILE A 210 16.74 -3.82 35.14
C ILE A 210 17.06 -5.14 34.45
N ALA A 211 16.25 -5.53 33.46
CA ALA A 211 16.40 -6.77 32.70
C ALA A 211 16.66 -6.47 31.21
N THR A 212 17.28 -7.43 30.52
CA THR A 212 17.27 -7.48 29.06
C THR A 212 15.98 -8.15 28.63
N ILE A 213 15.14 -7.45 27.86
CA ILE A 213 13.85 -7.94 27.40
C ILE A 213 13.89 -8.20 25.90
N THR A 214 13.55 -9.43 25.50
CA THR A 214 13.44 -9.84 24.09
C THR A 214 11.97 -10.16 23.78
N VAL A 215 11.48 -9.64 22.66
CA VAL A 215 10.11 -9.85 22.18
C VAL A 215 10.17 -10.59 20.86
N VAL A 216 9.48 -11.73 20.80
CA VAL A 216 9.27 -12.51 19.58
C VAL A 216 7.79 -12.46 19.24
N GLN A 217 7.43 -11.98 18.05
CA GLN A 217 6.06 -12.08 17.52
C GLN A 217 6.02 -13.21 16.48
N ASN A 218 5.04 -14.08 16.64
CA ASN A 218 4.67 -15.10 15.67
C ASN A 218 3.27 -14.80 15.10
N ASP A 219 2.97 -15.31 13.92
CA ASP A 219 1.60 -15.34 13.42
C ASP A 219 0.75 -16.37 14.20
N ASN A 220 -0.55 -16.42 13.93
CA ASN A 220 -1.46 -17.38 14.56
C ASN A 220 -1.19 -18.85 14.15
N GLN A 221 -0.27 -19.10 13.20
CA GLN A 221 0.20 -20.43 12.79
C GLN A 221 1.52 -20.81 13.46
N GLY A 222 2.13 -19.91 14.25
CA GLY A 222 3.40 -20.11 14.93
C GLY A 222 4.65 -19.75 14.11
N ASN A 223 4.51 -19.14 12.94
CA ASN A 223 5.66 -18.67 12.15
C ASN A 223 6.17 -17.34 12.71
N LYS A 224 7.49 -17.23 12.90
CA LYS A 224 8.12 -16.00 13.41
C LYS A 224 7.99 -14.84 12.42
N ILE A 225 7.33 -13.77 12.83
CA ILE A 225 7.19 -12.52 12.08
C ILE A 225 8.35 -11.57 12.38
N LYS A 226 8.56 -11.25 13.67
CA LYS A 226 9.59 -10.30 14.12
C LYS A 226 10.20 -10.71 15.45
N GLU A 227 11.44 -10.31 15.66
CA GLU A 227 12.16 -10.47 16.92
C GLU A 227 12.97 -9.20 17.19
N PHE A 228 12.88 -8.63 18.39
CA PHE A 228 13.61 -7.42 18.75
C PHE A 228 13.86 -7.33 20.26
N ARG A 229 14.86 -6.52 20.63
CA ARG A 229 15.09 -6.13 22.02
C ARG A 229 14.20 -4.94 22.38
N TYR A 230 13.43 -5.08 23.45
CA TYR A 230 12.55 -4.03 23.92
C TYR A 230 13.36 -2.88 24.51
N THR A 231 13.24 -1.70 23.90
CA THR A 231 13.88 -0.46 24.35
C THR A 231 12.88 0.69 24.46
N ILE A 232 11.78 0.63 23.70
CA ILE A 232 10.68 1.59 23.70
C ILE A 232 9.34 0.86 23.56
N PRO A 233 8.23 1.46 24.03
CA PRO A 233 6.88 0.95 23.80
C PRO A 233 6.56 0.78 22.31
N PHE A 234 5.73 -0.21 21.97
CA PHE A 234 5.34 -0.51 20.59
C PHE A 234 3.85 -0.83 20.47
N LYS A 235 3.27 -0.63 19.29
CA LYS A 235 1.86 -0.98 19.02
C LYS A 235 1.71 -2.49 18.79
N LEU A 236 0.68 -3.07 19.36
CA LEU A 236 0.31 -4.47 19.20
C LEU A 236 -0.41 -4.70 17.88
N GLU A 237 0.10 -5.65 17.11
CA GLU A 237 -0.50 -6.20 15.88
C GLU A 237 -1.02 -7.63 16.16
N PRO A 238 -1.92 -8.20 15.34
CA PRO A 238 -2.36 -9.59 15.50
C PRO A 238 -1.19 -10.58 15.54
N GLY A 239 -1.36 -11.65 16.28
CA GLY A 239 -0.36 -12.71 16.46
C GLY A 239 -0.08 -13.04 17.92
N ILE A 240 0.96 -13.85 18.12
CA ILE A 240 1.38 -14.39 19.40
C ILE A 240 2.72 -13.77 19.78
N TYR A 241 2.77 -13.04 20.89
CA TYR A 241 3.98 -12.42 21.41
C TYR A 241 4.53 -13.24 22.57
N THR A 242 5.77 -13.73 22.43
CA THR A 242 6.55 -14.30 23.53
C THR A 242 7.55 -13.25 24.01
N ILE A 243 7.34 -12.75 25.22
CA ILE A 243 8.20 -11.77 25.87
C ILE A 243 9.06 -12.50 26.89
N THR A 244 10.37 -12.47 26.71
CA THR A 244 11.34 -13.05 27.64
C THR A 244 12.14 -11.95 28.31
N ALA A 245 12.38 -12.08 29.60
CA ALA A 245 13.17 -11.14 30.37
C ALA A 245 14.26 -11.88 31.15
N GLU A 246 15.49 -11.39 31.02
CA GLU A 246 16.68 -11.96 31.66
C GLU A 246 17.37 -10.89 32.51
N ALA A 247 17.58 -11.20 33.78
CA ALA A 247 18.34 -10.37 34.71
C ALA A 247 19.26 -11.26 35.54
N GLU A 248 20.44 -10.75 35.84
CA GLU A 248 21.42 -11.53 36.60
C GLU A 248 20.96 -11.79 38.05
N GLY A 249 21.13 -13.03 38.51
CA GLY A 249 20.65 -13.46 39.83
C GLY A 249 19.15 -13.73 39.88
N TYR A 250 18.47 -13.69 38.74
CA TYR A 250 17.06 -14.03 38.60
C TYR A 250 16.84 -15.17 37.61
N ASN A 251 15.77 -15.93 37.81
CA ASN A 251 15.26 -16.85 36.79
C ASN A 251 14.70 -16.07 35.60
N ILE A 252 14.84 -16.64 34.40
CA ILE A 252 14.24 -16.09 33.18
C ILE A 252 12.71 -16.03 33.38
N ALA A 253 12.12 -14.88 33.08
CA ALA A 253 10.67 -14.71 33.07
C ALA A 253 10.16 -14.74 31.64
N GLU A 254 8.99 -15.34 31.44
CA GLU A 254 8.30 -15.41 30.15
C GLU A 254 6.86 -14.95 30.30
N LYS A 255 6.36 -14.18 29.34
CA LYS A 255 4.95 -13.78 29.22
C LYS A 255 4.49 -13.94 27.78
N ILE A 256 3.35 -14.59 27.60
CA ILE A 256 2.72 -14.79 26.29
C ILE A 256 1.49 -13.89 26.17
N ILE A 257 1.35 -13.20 25.03
CA ILE A 257 0.17 -12.40 24.67
C ILE A 257 -0.34 -12.87 23.32
N GLU A 258 -1.61 -13.27 23.25
CA GLU A 258 -2.26 -13.72 22.01
C GLU A 258 -3.28 -12.68 21.56
N LEU A 259 -3.24 -12.30 20.28
CA LEU A 259 -4.12 -11.31 19.69
C LEU A 259 -4.71 -11.83 18.38
N GLU A 260 -6.04 -11.91 18.35
CA GLU A 260 -6.77 -12.24 17.14
C GLU A 260 -6.98 -10.98 16.27
N GLU A 261 -7.16 -11.20 14.96
CA GLU A 261 -7.59 -10.16 14.05
C GLU A 261 -9.02 -9.71 14.38
N LEU A 262 -9.28 -8.41 14.30
CA LEU A 262 -10.61 -7.86 14.53
C LEU A 262 -11.55 -8.17 13.36
N ASP A 263 -12.80 -8.48 13.69
CA ASP A 263 -13.85 -8.72 12.69
C ASP A 263 -14.18 -7.46 11.90
N THR A 264 -14.59 -7.66 10.64
CA THR A 264 -14.92 -6.60 9.70
C THR A 264 -16.05 -7.01 8.76
N GLU A 265 -16.63 -6.00 8.12
CA GLU A 265 -17.67 -6.14 7.12
C GLU A 265 -17.36 -5.30 5.90
N LEU A 266 -17.64 -5.88 4.73
CA LEU A 266 -17.60 -5.19 3.45
C LEU A 266 -19.03 -4.92 2.97
N VAL A 267 -19.47 -3.67 3.01
CA VAL A 267 -20.82 -3.23 2.61
C VAL A 267 -20.76 -2.59 1.23
N ILE A 268 -21.66 -3.00 0.34
CA ILE A 268 -21.69 -2.52 -1.04
C ILE A 268 -23.10 -2.04 -1.37
N THR A 269 -23.22 -0.80 -1.83
CA THR A 269 -24.51 -0.15 -2.14
C THR A 269 -24.46 0.48 -3.53
N PRO A 270 -25.46 0.21 -4.41
CA PRO A 270 -26.56 -0.73 -4.22
C PRO A 270 -26.09 -2.19 -4.33
N SER A 271 -26.89 -3.13 -3.81
CA SER A 271 -26.58 -4.57 -3.84
C SER A 271 -26.72 -5.21 -5.23
N ASN A 272 -27.53 -4.60 -6.11
CA ASN A 272 -27.73 -5.02 -7.50
C ASN A 272 -27.49 -3.82 -8.44
N PRO A 273 -26.24 -3.38 -8.61
CA PRO A 273 -25.93 -2.18 -9.39
C PRO A 273 -26.14 -2.38 -10.89
N THR A 274 -26.45 -1.28 -11.56
CA THR A 274 -26.43 -1.14 -13.01
C THR A 274 -25.27 -0.24 -13.45
N THR A 275 -24.95 -0.23 -14.75
CA THR A 275 -23.93 0.65 -15.33
C THR A 275 -24.23 2.15 -15.19
N ALA A 276 -25.43 2.53 -14.75
CA ALA A 276 -25.79 3.92 -14.44
C ALA A 276 -25.56 4.29 -12.97
N ASP A 277 -25.35 3.30 -12.10
CA ASP A 277 -25.24 3.53 -10.67
C ASP A 277 -23.81 3.91 -10.28
N THR A 278 -23.69 4.75 -9.27
CA THR A 278 -22.45 4.91 -8.52
C THR A 278 -22.47 3.91 -7.38
N ILE A 279 -21.47 3.02 -7.33
CA ILE A 279 -21.35 1.98 -6.33
C ILE A 279 -20.51 2.53 -5.19
N THR A 280 -21.06 2.53 -3.98
CA THR A 280 -20.34 2.84 -2.75
C THR A 280 -19.93 1.56 -2.07
N ILE A 281 -18.64 1.43 -1.80
CA ILE A 281 -18.02 0.31 -1.10
C ILE A 281 -17.48 0.85 0.23
N VAL A 282 -17.87 0.21 1.33
CA VAL A 282 -17.49 0.61 2.69
C VAL A 282 -16.88 -0.60 3.41
N TYR A 283 -15.70 -0.41 3.98
CA TYR A 283 -15.03 -1.37 4.85
C TYR A 283 -15.07 -0.88 6.29
N GLN A 284 -15.80 -1.61 7.12
CA GLN A 284 -16.18 -1.16 8.46
C GLN A 284 -16.15 -2.30 9.48
N THR A 285 -16.18 -1.98 10.76
CA THR A 285 -16.43 -2.95 11.84
C THR A 285 -17.93 -3.34 11.86
N PRO A 286 -18.31 -4.43 12.55
CA PRO A 286 -19.73 -4.81 12.71
C PRO A 286 -20.61 -3.72 13.33
N GLU A 287 -20.04 -2.80 14.10
CA GLU A 287 -20.73 -1.63 14.68
C GLU A 287 -20.90 -0.46 13.69
N GLY A 288 -20.41 -0.61 12.46
CA GLY A 288 -20.47 0.41 11.41
C GLY A 288 -19.39 1.49 11.48
N LYS A 289 -18.32 1.28 12.25
CA LYS A 289 -17.19 2.22 12.29
C LYS A 289 -16.25 1.94 11.12
N LEU A 290 -15.86 2.98 10.38
CA LEU A 290 -14.86 2.86 9.31
C LEU A 290 -13.52 2.36 9.86
N VAL A 291 -12.88 1.45 9.14
CA VAL A 291 -11.57 0.89 9.48
C VAL A 291 -10.47 1.84 9.00
N GLU A 292 -9.65 2.36 9.91
CA GLU A 292 -8.53 3.25 9.57
C GLU A 292 -7.43 2.51 8.79
N ASP A 293 -6.70 3.23 7.94
CA ASP A 293 -5.62 2.70 7.08
C ASP A 293 -6.03 1.52 6.19
N ALA A 294 -7.32 1.41 5.89
CA ALA A 294 -7.86 0.39 5.02
C ALA A 294 -7.45 0.57 3.56
N THR A 295 -7.30 -0.56 2.88
CA THR A 295 -7.10 -0.63 1.44
C THR A 295 -8.22 -1.46 0.82
N ILE A 296 -9.00 -0.84 -0.07
CA ILE A 296 -10.01 -1.52 -0.89
C ILE A 296 -9.40 -1.78 -2.27
N ILE A 297 -9.54 -3.00 -2.78
CA ILE A 297 -9.06 -3.42 -4.09
C ILE A 297 -10.26 -3.88 -4.92
N VAL A 298 -10.42 -3.27 -6.10
CA VAL A 298 -11.47 -3.61 -7.07
C VAL A 298 -10.80 -4.02 -8.38
N ASP A 299 -10.94 -5.29 -8.77
CA ASP A 299 -10.30 -5.88 -9.96
C ASP A 299 -8.80 -5.51 -10.11
N ASN A 300 -8.05 -5.65 -9.02
CA ASN A 300 -6.62 -5.30 -8.92
C ASN A 300 -6.29 -3.79 -8.90
N THR A 301 -7.29 -2.91 -8.88
CA THR A 301 -7.09 -1.47 -8.65
C THR A 301 -7.23 -1.17 -7.17
N SER A 302 -6.17 -0.63 -6.55
CA SER A 302 -6.08 -0.38 -5.12
C SER A 302 -6.46 1.06 -4.75
N TYR A 303 -7.21 1.21 -3.67
CA TYR A 303 -7.65 2.49 -3.11
C TYR A 303 -7.34 2.51 -1.61
N SER A 304 -6.51 3.45 -1.17
CA SER A 304 -6.13 3.63 0.24
C SER A 304 -7.16 4.45 1.01
N ASP A 305 -8.40 3.96 1.01
CA ASP A 305 -9.52 4.53 1.77
C ASP A 305 -10.44 3.40 2.25
N SER A 306 -11.08 3.63 3.38
CA SER A 306 -12.09 2.76 3.99
C SER A 306 -13.45 2.87 3.31
N GLN A 307 -13.66 3.92 2.50
CA GLN A 307 -14.87 4.13 1.73
C GLN A 307 -14.54 4.69 0.35
N ILE A 308 -15.08 4.08 -0.70
CA ILE A 308 -14.92 4.58 -2.07
C ILE A 308 -16.25 4.58 -2.82
N SER A 309 -16.37 5.49 -3.79
CA SER A 309 -17.50 5.57 -4.71
C SER A 309 -16.98 5.54 -6.14
N LEU A 310 -17.47 4.61 -6.95
CA LEU A 310 -17.01 4.42 -8.32
C LEU A 310 -18.10 3.82 -9.22
N SER A 311 -17.94 3.98 -10.54
CA SER A 311 -18.79 3.31 -11.53
C SER A 311 -18.01 2.15 -12.14
N LEU A 312 -18.66 0.99 -12.25
CA LEU A 312 -18.09 -0.21 -12.85
C LEU A 312 -18.77 -0.52 -14.19
N PRO A 313 -18.04 -1.10 -15.16
CA PRO A 313 -18.65 -1.59 -16.38
C PRO A 313 -19.58 -2.78 -16.08
N GLN A 314 -20.33 -3.24 -17.09
CA GLN A 314 -21.11 -4.47 -16.95
C GLN A 314 -20.16 -5.66 -16.72
N GLY A 315 -20.49 -6.51 -15.75
CA GLY A 315 -19.71 -7.72 -15.48
C GLY A 315 -19.76 -8.14 -14.02
N THR A 316 -19.03 -9.19 -13.69
CA THR A 316 -18.78 -9.61 -12.30
C THR A 316 -17.45 -9.05 -11.86
N HIS A 317 -17.44 -8.32 -10.75
CA HIS A 317 -16.29 -7.64 -10.19
C HIS A 317 -15.93 -8.24 -8.83
N ARG A 318 -14.64 -8.44 -8.57
CA ARG A 318 -14.16 -8.90 -7.27
C ARG A 318 -13.66 -7.71 -6.46
N ILE A 319 -14.16 -7.61 -5.25
CA ILE A 319 -13.80 -6.57 -4.29
C ILE A 319 -13.20 -7.26 -3.07
N THR A 320 -11.99 -6.86 -2.71
CA THR A 320 -11.31 -7.26 -1.48
C THR A 320 -10.98 -6.04 -0.65
N ALA A 321 -11.03 -6.14 0.67
CA ALA A 321 -10.65 -5.07 1.56
C ALA A 321 -9.86 -5.63 2.74
N ASN A 322 -8.76 -4.97 3.09
CA ASN A 322 -7.92 -5.32 4.23
C ASN A 322 -7.38 -4.07 4.92
N ALA A 323 -7.00 -4.25 6.18
CA ALA A 323 -6.30 -3.25 6.98
C ALA A 323 -5.42 -3.97 8.01
N PRO A 324 -4.28 -3.39 8.43
CA PRO A 324 -3.47 -3.96 9.49
C PRO A 324 -4.30 -4.14 10.77
N GLY A 325 -4.34 -5.35 11.31
CA GLY A 325 -5.11 -5.62 12.53
C GLY A 325 -6.49 -6.20 12.34
N TYR A 326 -6.97 -6.27 11.11
CA TYR A 326 -8.35 -6.63 10.77
C TYR A 326 -8.39 -7.79 9.78
N LYS A 327 -9.44 -8.62 9.87
CA LYS A 327 -9.66 -9.73 8.94
C LYS A 327 -9.93 -9.20 7.54
N GLU A 328 -9.27 -9.79 6.54
CA GLU A 328 -9.55 -9.51 5.13
C GLU A 328 -10.98 -9.95 4.77
N GLN A 329 -11.68 -9.12 3.98
CA GLN A 329 -13.00 -9.45 3.43
C GLN A 329 -12.95 -9.49 1.90
N SER A 330 -13.68 -10.43 1.30
CA SER A 330 -13.81 -10.55 -0.16
C SER A 330 -15.28 -10.75 -0.53
N LYS A 331 -15.78 -9.96 -1.48
CA LYS A 331 -17.10 -10.12 -2.10
C LYS A 331 -17.03 -9.97 -3.60
N SER A 332 -17.96 -10.61 -4.30
CA SER A 332 -18.17 -10.39 -5.73
C SER A 332 -19.52 -9.73 -5.95
N ILE A 333 -19.58 -8.77 -6.85
CA ILE A 333 -20.82 -8.13 -7.29
C ILE A 333 -20.98 -8.25 -8.79
N THR A 334 -22.23 -8.31 -9.28
CA THR A 334 -22.51 -8.32 -10.71
C THR A 334 -23.24 -7.05 -11.10
N VAL A 335 -22.61 -6.26 -11.97
CA VAL A 335 -23.12 -5.01 -12.51
C VAL A 335 -23.86 -5.31 -13.79
N GLN A 336 -25.14 -4.93 -13.84
CA GLN A 336 -25.98 -5.14 -15.00
C GLN A 336 -25.96 -3.94 -15.95
N LEU A 337 -26.27 -4.13 -17.23
CA LEU A 337 -26.56 -2.98 -18.09
C LEU A 337 -27.77 -2.21 -17.55
N LYS A 338 -27.63 -0.88 -17.48
CA LYS A 338 -28.76 0.03 -17.38
C LYS A 338 -29.71 -0.29 -18.52
N LEU A 339 -30.98 -0.53 -18.21
CA LEU A 339 -31.98 -0.79 -19.24
C LEU A 339 -32.20 0.49 -20.08
N GLU A 340 -32.08 0.36 -21.40
CA GLU A 340 -32.42 1.39 -22.37
C GLU A 340 -33.42 0.83 -23.38
N ILE A 341 -34.37 1.68 -23.78
CA ILE A 341 -35.37 1.39 -24.80
C ILE A 341 -35.14 2.34 -25.98
N ILE A 342 -35.16 1.80 -27.18
CA ILE A 342 -35.05 2.56 -28.42
C ILE A 342 -36.39 2.44 -29.15
N ILE A 343 -37.07 3.57 -29.29
CA ILE A 343 -38.30 3.70 -30.06
C ILE A 343 -38.00 4.65 -31.22
N PRO A 344 -37.63 4.15 -32.41
CA PRO A 344 -37.24 4.99 -33.54
C PRO A 344 -38.35 5.97 -33.94
N LYS A 345 -39.61 5.53 -33.95
CA LYS A 345 -40.79 6.39 -34.17
C LYS A 345 -41.78 6.30 -32.99
N PRO A 346 -41.87 7.34 -32.13
CA PRO A 346 -42.86 7.39 -31.07
C PRO A 346 -44.29 7.62 -31.57
N THR A 347 -44.46 7.95 -32.86
CA THR A 347 -45.77 8.13 -33.50
C THR A 347 -45.79 7.38 -34.83
N ILE A 348 -46.79 6.52 -35.02
CA ILE A 348 -46.95 5.69 -36.23
C ILE A 348 -48.39 5.74 -36.75
N GLU A 349 -48.60 5.46 -38.03
CA GLU A 349 -49.95 5.33 -38.57
C GLU A 349 -50.59 3.98 -38.19
N SER A 350 -51.92 3.95 -38.08
CA SER A 350 -52.70 2.73 -37.91
C SER A 350 -52.30 1.65 -38.93
N GLY A 351 -51.85 0.51 -38.41
CA GLY A 351 -51.37 -0.65 -39.17
C GLY A 351 -49.90 -0.61 -39.60
N GLU A 352 -49.18 0.50 -39.38
CA GLU A 352 -47.72 0.59 -39.54
C GLU A 352 -47.03 -0.31 -38.48
N GLN A 353 -45.86 -0.83 -38.83
CA GLN A 353 -45.04 -1.64 -37.94
C GLN A 353 -43.88 -0.80 -37.42
N GLU A 354 -43.60 -0.92 -36.13
CA GLU A 354 -42.44 -0.33 -35.48
C GLU A 354 -41.66 -1.40 -34.73
N ILE A 355 -40.34 -1.42 -34.87
CA ILE A 355 -39.47 -2.34 -34.11
C ILE A 355 -38.97 -1.58 -32.89
N VAL A 356 -39.39 -2.02 -31.71
CA VAL A 356 -38.89 -1.49 -30.44
C VAL A 356 -37.77 -2.40 -29.97
N GLU A 357 -36.62 -1.80 -29.65
CA GLU A 357 -35.43 -2.52 -29.22
C GLU A 357 -35.08 -2.16 -27.77
N PHE A 358 -34.54 -3.15 -27.06
CA PHE A 358 -33.98 -3.03 -25.73
C PHE A 358 -32.50 -3.40 -25.79
N ASN A 359 -31.67 -2.76 -24.97
CA ASN A 359 -30.25 -3.11 -24.90
C ASN A 359 -29.95 -4.42 -24.15
N LYS A 360 -30.98 -5.12 -23.65
CA LYS A 360 -30.90 -6.44 -23.02
C LYS A 360 -32.23 -7.18 -23.10
N ASN A 361 -32.20 -8.49 -22.92
CA ASN A 361 -33.41 -9.32 -22.87
C ASN A 361 -34.22 -9.01 -21.59
N VAL A 362 -35.47 -8.59 -21.76
CA VAL A 362 -36.36 -8.15 -20.68
C VAL A 362 -37.78 -8.68 -20.84
N SER A 363 -38.53 -8.71 -19.75
CA SER A 363 -39.98 -8.92 -19.79
C SER A 363 -40.67 -7.59 -20.04
N TYR A 364 -41.51 -7.52 -21.07
CA TYR A 364 -42.25 -6.32 -21.43
C TYR A 364 -43.77 -6.55 -21.43
N GLU A 365 -44.51 -5.50 -21.16
CA GLU A 365 -45.98 -5.45 -21.20
C GLU A 365 -46.41 -4.16 -21.90
N ILE A 366 -47.27 -4.27 -22.90
CA ILE A 366 -47.80 -3.13 -23.63
C ILE A 366 -49.24 -2.90 -23.19
N LYS A 367 -49.54 -1.66 -22.80
CA LYS A 367 -50.88 -1.27 -22.36
C LYS A 367 -51.42 -0.14 -23.24
N ARG A 368 -52.62 -0.32 -23.79
CA ARG A 368 -53.35 0.77 -24.45
C ARG A 368 -54.07 1.63 -23.42
N VAL A 369 -54.03 2.95 -23.59
CA VAL A 369 -54.80 3.89 -22.77
C VAL A 369 -56.18 4.11 -23.39
N GLU A 370 -57.23 3.65 -22.72
CA GLU A 370 -58.63 3.79 -23.12
C GLU A 370 -59.43 4.45 -21.99
N ASP A 371 -60.07 5.59 -22.27
CA ASP A 371 -60.89 6.33 -21.29
C ASP A 371 -60.16 6.59 -19.96
N GLY A 372 -58.84 6.86 -20.04
CA GLY A 372 -57.98 7.08 -18.88
C GLY A 372 -57.59 5.81 -18.10
N LYS A 373 -57.94 4.62 -18.60
CA LYS A 373 -57.54 3.33 -18.03
C LYS A 373 -56.55 2.63 -18.94
N GLU A 374 -55.61 1.91 -18.35
CA GLU A 374 -54.66 1.10 -19.09
C GLU A 374 -55.17 -0.34 -19.24
N VAL A 375 -55.15 -0.86 -20.47
CA VAL A 375 -55.57 -2.22 -20.81
C VAL A 375 -54.38 -2.93 -21.44
N ALA A 376 -53.91 -4.03 -20.83
CA ALA A 376 -52.85 -4.85 -21.39
C ALA A 376 -53.30 -5.48 -22.71
N ILE A 377 -52.49 -5.33 -23.75
CA ILE A 377 -52.79 -5.84 -25.10
C ILE A 377 -51.76 -6.85 -25.59
N ASP A 378 -50.53 -6.78 -25.10
CA ASP A 378 -49.44 -7.65 -25.50
C ASP A 378 -48.42 -7.76 -24.36
N TYR A 379 -47.74 -8.89 -24.29
CA TYR A 379 -46.68 -9.16 -23.33
C TYR A 379 -45.70 -10.16 -23.92
N GLY A 380 -44.44 -10.03 -23.53
CA GLY A 380 -43.43 -10.93 -24.05
C GLY A 380 -42.11 -10.83 -23.31
N ARG A 381 -41.13 -11.57 -23.82
CA ARG A 381 -39.76 -11.54 -23.33
C ARG A 381 -38.80 -11.53 -24.51
N GLY A 382 -37.90 -10.56 -24.54
CA GLY A 382 -36.97 -10.39 -25.65
C GLY A 382 -36.14 -9.13 -25.51
N ASP A 383 -35.17 -8.98 -26.40
CA ASP A 383 -34.39 -7.76 -26.61
C ASP A 383 -35.00 -6.86 -27.69
N LYS A 384 -36.06 -7.32 -28.38
CA LYS A 384 -36.86 -6.54 -29.31
C LYS A 384 -38.26 -7.11 -29.48
N PHE A 385 -39.18 -6.29 -29.95
CA PHE A 385 -40.50 -6.74 -30.40
C PHE A 385 -41.00 -5.88 -31.57
N VAL A 386 -41.92 -6.44 -32.36
CA VAL A 386 -42.57 -5.73 -33.46
C VAL A 386 -43.93 -5.23 -32.99
N PHE A 387 -44.04 -3.92 -32.80
CA PHE A 387 -45.29 -3.26 -32.48
C PHE A 387 -46.10 -3.04 -33.75
N LYS A 388 -47.36 -3.51 -33.77
CA LYS A 388 -48.29 -3.28 -34.87
C LYS A 388 -49.71 -3.19 -34.36
N GLU A 389 -50.32 -2.03 -34.51
CA GLU A 389 -51.66 -1.78 -33.99
C GLU A 389 -52.52 -1.00 -34.98
N GLU A 390 -53.78 -1.41 -35.13
CA GLU A 390 -54.73 -0.75 -36.04
C GLU A 390 -55.61 0.28 -35.32
N LYS A 391 -55.78 0.16 -34.01
CA LYS A 391 -56.63 1.07 -33.24
C LYS A 391 -55.84 2.35 -32.91
N PRO A 392 -56.32 3.54 -33.27
CA PRO A 392 -55.67 4.77 -32.86
C PRO A 392 -55.69 4.90 -31.32
N GLY A 393 -54.61 5.40 -30.74
CA GLY A 393 -54.49 5.51 -29.29
C GLY A 393 -53.05 5.70 -28.81
N THR A 394 -52.88 5.82 -27.49
CA THR A 394 -51.56 5.84 -26.84
C THR A 394 -51.30 4.48 -26.21
N TYR A 395 -50.08 3.98 -26.39
CA TYR A 395 -49.63 2.66 -25.98
C TYR A 395 -48.40 2.82 -25.10
N ASN A 396 -48.55 2.46 -23.83
CA ASN A 396 -47.52 2.54 -22.81
C ASN A 396 -46.74 1.23 -22.78
N ILE A 397 -45.42 1.31 -22.88
CA ILE A 397 -44.51 0.15 -22.87
C ILE A 397 -43.89 0.06 -21.48
N TYR A 398 -44.28 -0.97 -20.75
CA TYR A 398 -43.74 -1.32 -19.44
C TYR A 398 -42.67 -2.39 -19.58
N VAL A 399 -41.56 -2.23 -18.88
CA VAL A 399 -40.51 -3.25 -18.76
C VAL A 399 -40.24 -3.47 -17.27
N ASP A 400 -40.30 -4.72 -16.84
CA ASP A 400 -40.21 -5.09 -15.41
C ASP A 400 -41.12 -4.21 -14.51
N ASN A 401 -42.36 -3.99 -14.97
CA ASN A 401 -43.40 -3.14 -14.35
C ASN A 401 -43.06 -1.63 -14.27
N LYS A 402 -42.04 -1.15 -14.98
CA LYS A 402 -41.70 0.27 -15.07
C LYS A 402 -42.03 0.82 -16.46
N LEU A 403 -42.74 1.94 -16.53
CA LEU A 403 -43.02 2.63 -17.78
C LEU A 403 -41.69 3.11 -18.40
N MET A 404 -41.34 2.58 -19.58
CA MET A 404 -40.09 2.89 -20.27
C MET A 404 -40.29 3.80 -21.49
N GLY A 405 -41.46 3.74 -22.13
CA GLY A 405 -41.75 4.56 -23.30
C GLY A 405 -43.21 4.51 -23.72
N THR A 406 -43.56 5.30 -24.73
CA THR A 406 -44.92 5.42 -25.25
C THR A 406 -44.91 5.49 -26.77
N ILE A 407 -45.83 4.79 -27.42
CA ILE A 407 -46.10 4.90 -28.86
C ILE A 407 -47.52 5.42 -29.06
N THR A 408 -47.68 6.42 -29.93
CA THR A 408 -48.98 6.93 -30.36
C THR A 408 -49.30 6.39 -31.74
N VAL A 409 -50.42 5.69 -31.86
CA VAL A 409 -50.96 5.24 -33.15
C VAL A 409 -51.97 6.28 -33.61
N GLU A 410 -51.67 6.94 -34.72
CA GLU A 410 -52.59 7.89 -35.34
C GLU A 410 -53.54 7.18 -36.29
N LYS A 411 -54.74 7.73 -36.46
CA LYS A 411 -55.66 7.23 -37.47
C LYS A 411 -55.00 7.43 -38.82
N LYS A 412 -54.82 6.33 -39.57
CA LYS A 412 -54.35 6.39 -40.95
C LYS A 412 -55.22 7.40 -41.68
N SER A 413 -54.63 8.54 -42.04
CA SER A 413 -55.36 9.52 -42.83
C SER A 413 -55.65 8.79 -44.15
N ILE A 414 -56.92 8.43 -44.35
CA ILE A 414 -57.34 8.09 -45.70
C ILE A 414 -57.22 9.44 -46.38
N GLY A 415 -56.06 9.67 -47.02
CA GLY A 415 -55.88 10.71 -48.01
C GLY A 415 -56.85 10.39 -49.13
N ILE A 416 -58.13 10.66 -48.88
CA ILE A 416 -59.04 11.01 -49.94
C ILE A 416 -58.44 12.31 -50.39
N ASP A 417 -57.56 12.19 -51.39
CA ASP A 417 -56.98 13.32 -52.09
C ASP A 417 -58.19 14.11 -52.57
N LEU A 418 -58.56 15.16 -51.83
CA LEU A 418 -59.79 15.91 -52.06
C LEU A 418 -59.75 16.50 -53.47
N ASP A 419 -58.57 16.64 -54.07
CA ASP A 419 -58.38 16.95 -55.47
C ASP A 419 -58.97 15.89 -56.41
N ILE A 420 -58.78 14.58 -56.16
CA ILE A 420 -59.42 13.53 -56.97
C ILE A 420 -60.94 13.59 -56.80
N PHE A 421 -61.44 13.90 -55.59
CA PHE A 421 -62.88 14.07 -55.39
C PHE A 421 -63.42 15.30 -56.14
N TRP A 422 -62.67 16.40 -56.21
CA TRP A 422 -63.01 17.57 -57.03
C TRP A 422 -62.93 17.29 -58.54
N TRP A 423 -61.98 16.49 -59.02
CA TRP A 423 -61.90 16.06 -60.42
C TRP A 423 -63.05 15.11 -60.80
N VAL A 424 -63.43 14.19 -59.92
CA VAL A 424 -64.58 13.29 -60.16
C VAL A 424 -65.89 14.05 -60.04
N ALA A 425 -66.07 14.90 -59.03
CA ALA A 425 -67.26 15.75 -58.91
C ALA A 425 -67.36 16.74 -60.07
N GLY A 426 -66.25 17.38 -60.45
CA GLY A 426 -66.15 18.26 -61.62
C GLY A 426 -66.43 17.52 -62.93
N GLY A 427 -65.91 16.30 -63.08
CA GLY A 427 -66.16 15.43 -64.24
C GLY A 427 -67.62 14.97 -64.34
N VAL A 428 -68.26 14.64 -63.21
CA VAL A 428 -69.68 14.27 -63.16
C VAL A 428 -70.57 15.49 -63.45
N ILE A 429 -70.25 16.67 -62.90
CA ILE A 429 -70.96 17.92 -63.21
C ILE A 429 -70.80 18.27 -64.70
N ALA A 430 -69.60 18.12 -65.27
CA ALA A 430 -69.35 18.33 -66.68
C ALA A 430 -70.11 17.32 -67.57
N LEU A 431 -70.17 16.04 -67.19
CA LEU A 431 -70.95 15.02 -67.90
C LEU A 431 -72.46 15.28 -67.83
N ILE A 432 -72.98 15.74 -66.67
CA ILE A 432 -74.39 16.14 -66.52
C ILE A 432 -74.69 17.35 -67.40
N LEU A 433 -73.79 18.34 -67.45
CA LEU A 433 -73.92 19.51 -68.33
C LEU A 433 -73.86 19.11 -69.82
N ILE A 434 -72.94 18.23 -70.21
CA ILE A 434 -72.85 17.70 -71.58
C ILE A 434 -74.11 16.89 -71.94
N TYR A 435 -74.62 16.07 -71.01
CA TYR A 435 -75.87 15.32 -71.22
C TYR A 435 -77.08 16.24 -71.36
N LEU A 436 -77.17 17.32 -70.58
CA LEU A 436 -78.23 18.33 -70.71
C LEU A 436 -78.09 19.16 -72.00
N LEU A 437 -76.86 19.45 -72.46
CA LEU A 437 -76.60 20.20 -73.69
C LEU A 437 -76.75 19.35 -74.97
N PHE A 438 -76.53 18.04 -74.91
CA PHE A 438 -76.50 17.15 -76.09
C PHE A 438 -77.50 15.97 -76.05
N GLY A 439 -78.32 15.83 -75.00
CA GLY A 439 -79.26 14.73 -74.77
C GLY A 439 -80.52 14.71 -75.64
N GLY A 440 -80.42 15.12 -76.91
CA GLY A 440 -81.51 15.19 -77.87
C GLY A 440 -81.52 14.12 -78.95
N LYS A 441 -80.63 13.11 -78.96
CA LYS A 441 -80.65 12.01 -79.96
C LYS A 441 -80.18 10.68 -79.37
N LYS A 442 -81.10 9.72 -79.27
CA LYS A 442 -80.84 8.34 -78.83
C LYS A 442 -79.98 7.58 -79.85
N PRO A 443 -78.81 7.02 -79.49
CA PRO A 443 -78.11 6.07 -80.32
C PRO A 443 -78.65 4.64 -80.10
N LYS A 444 -78.87 3.92 -81.21
CA LYS A 444 -79.22 2.49 -81.23
C LYS A 444 -77.97 1.67 -80.89
N MET A 445 -77.96 1.01 -79.73
CA MET A 445 -76.92 0.02 -79.40
C MET A 445 -77.22 -1.35 -80.07
N LYS A 446 -76.24 -1.86 -80.83
CA LYS A 446 -76.17 -3.25 -81.30
C LYS A 446 -75.70 -4.15 -80.15
N LYS A 447 -76.37 -5.30 -79.98
CA LYS A 447 -75.98 -6.36 -79.05
C LYS A 447 -74.81 -7.17 -79.63
N GLU A 448 -73.66 -7.16 -78.97
CA GLU A 448 -72.65 -8.21 -79.11
C GLU A 448 -72.63 -9.09 -77.86
N LYS A 449 -72.69 -10.40 -78.10
CA LYS A 449 -72.55 -11.46 -77.09
C LYS A 449 -71.06 -11.66 -76.82
N TYR A 450 -70.64 -11.61 -75.56
CA TYR A 450 -69.36 -12.16 -75.14
C TYR A 450 -69.55 -13.36 -74.22
N LEU A 451 -68.79 -14.40 -74.54
CA LEU A 451 -68.68 -15.70 -73.89
C LEU A 451 -68.17 -15.58 -72.46
N ILE A 452 -68.80 -16.32 -71.55
CA ILE A 452 -68.27 -16.69 -70.24
C ILE A 452 -67.20 -17.77 -70.45
N ARG A 453 -65.98 -17.56 -69.95
CA ARG A 453 -64.93 -18.57 -69.91
C ARG A 453 -64.68 -18.96 -68.46
N ASP A 454 -65.14 -20.16 -68.12
CA ASP A 454 -64.80 -20.92 -66.91
C ASP A 454 -63.27 -21.12 -66.81
N VAL A 455 -62.71 -20.90 -65.62
CA VAL A 455 -61.39 -21.43 -65.22
C VAL A 455 -61.53 -22.10 -63.87
N ARG A 456 -61.56 -23.44 -63.89
CA ARG A 456 -61.45 -24.31 -62.71
C ARG A 456 -59.99 -24.46 -62.27
N GLN A 457 -59.82 -24.46 -60.95
CA GLN A 457 -58.95 -25.27 -60.09
C GLN A 457 -57.76 -26.03 -60.73
N VAL A 458 -56.58 -25.82 -60.15
CA VAL A 458 -55.61 -26.90 -59.89
C VAL A 458 -55.12 -26.80 -58.44
N ARG A 459 -55.33 -27.90 -57.71
CA ARG A 459 -54.73 -28.28 -56.43
C ARG A 459 -53.34 -28.90 -56.72
N GLY A 460 -52.32 -28.50 -55.98
CA GLY A 460 -51.05 -29.23 -55.79
C GLY A 460 -50.46 -28.75 -54.45
N ALA A 461 -50.47 -29.54 -53.38
CA ALA A 461 -49.64 -30.71 -53.06
C ALA A 461 -48.25 -30.32 -52.50
N LEU A 462 -48.12 -30.59 -51.20
CA LEU A 462 -46.95 -30.84 -50.36
C LEU A 462 -45.54 -30.48 -50.87
N GLY A 463 -44.84 -29.71 -50.05
CA GLY A 463 -43.37 -29.68 -49.96
C GLY A 463 -42.96 -29.25 -48.56
N THR A 464 -42.76 -30.22 -47.66
CA THR A 464 -42.02 -30.04 -46.41
C THR A 464 -40.52 -30.07 -46.73
N GLU A 465 -39.83 -28.95 -46.55
CA GLU A 465 -38.38 -28.90 -46.62
C GLU A 465 -37.81 -28.60 -45.22
N LYS A 466 -37.12 -29.61 -44.68
CA LYS A 466 -36.26 -29.53 -43.50
C LYS A 466 -35.02 -28.73 -43.87
N ILE A 467 -34.74 -27.65 -43.15
CA ILE A 467 -33.39 -27.09 -43.08
C ILE A 467 -32.75 -27.61 -41.80
N LYS A 468 -31.72 -28.43 -41.99
CA LYS A 468 -30.66 -28.68 -41.03
C LYS A 468 -29.75 -27.47 -41.03
N GLU A 469 -29.39 -26.97 -39.85
CA GLU A 469 -28.08 -26.35 -39.62
C GLU A 469 -27.48 -27.04 -38.40
N GLU A 470 -26.28 -27.61 -38.62
CA GLU A 470 -25.31 -28.08 -37.62
C GLU A 470 -24.14 -27.09 -37.65
N GLU A 471 -23.52 -26.95 -36.47
CA GLU A 471 -22.31 -26.19 -36.07
C GLU A 471 -22.43 -24.68 -35.83
#